data_AF-A0A0Q4ZMC2-F1
#
_entry.id   AF-A0A0Q4ZMC2-F1
#
_cell.length_a   1.000
_cell.length_b   1.000
_cell.length_c   1.000
_cell.angle_alpha   90.00
_cell.angle_beta   90.00
_cell.angle_gamma   90.00
#
_symmetry.space_group_name_H-M   'P 1'
#
loop_
_entity.id
_entity.type
_entity.pdbx_description
1 polymer ?
#
loop_
_entity_poly.entity_id
_entity_poly.type
_entity_poly.pdbx_seq_one_letter_code
_entity_poly.pdbx_strand_id
1 'polypeptide(L)'
;MREALIDRIYEAAGTPDLWPDVLQCLGDTANSDGGVLMVLPPVGMPRWIASPALEQRLRHRTAAASWRGSGRTAQWRTLAHAGFVRDVDLVPGSYDGRPCRVDEPFWQAGTTIPLPTGDVAIVTVERRAETGPHEPAILPRLDALRPHLVRACQLSAQFGSERARVTTRALNRIGLPAAILSASGRVLTMNARLQEREEVLTSGQHGGHVFKSLINSKLLQDAIANVVGGRRAVQTMPVRSYSENRAHIAHILRFDRHPGDVFDASAVLLILVQVGARAAPDDGLLNLLFDLTPAEARLLQALAGGLRLQTYAESVGVQTSTVRTQLTSIFIKTGTKRQAELLSIVASLSMFSGQPAQC
;
A
#
# COMPACT_ATOMS: atom_id res chain seq x y z
N MET A 1 -27.24 -4.74 25.97
CA MET A 1 -26.36 -5.68 25.24
C MET A 1 -26.23 -5.32 23.75
N ARG A 2 -27.34 -5.14 23.02
CA ARG A 2 -27.29 -4.76 21.59
C ARG A 2 -26.64 -3.39 21.33
N GLU A 3 -26.99 -2.35 22.09
CA GLU A 3 -26.38 -1.01 21.95
C GLU A 3 -24.88 -1.02 22.22
N ALA A 4 -24.44 -1.67 23.30
CA ALA A 4 -23.01 -1.83 23.60
C ALA A 4 -22.22 -2.56 22.50
N LEU A 5 -22.84 -3.54 21.81
CA LEU A 5 -22.21 -4.19 20.65
C LEU A 5 -22.13 -3.25 19.44
N ILE A 6 -23.16 -2.44 19.22
CA ILE A 6 -23.17 -1.44 18.15
C ILE A 6 -22.03 -0.42 18.36
N ASP A 7 -21.87 0.08 19.58
CA ASP A 7 -20.80 1.04 19.90
C ASP A 7 -19.42 0.43 19.66
N ARG A 8 -19.19 -0.81 20.10
CA ARG A 8 -17.94 -1.55 19.83
C ARG A 8 -17.68 -1.78 18.35
N ILE A 9 -18.72 -2.01 17.54
CA ILE A 9 -18.59 -2.13 16.08
C ILE A 9 -18.04 -0.83 15.48
N TYR A 10 -18.50 0.33 15.96
CA TYR A 10 -17.99 1.62 15.48
C TYR A 10 -16.59 1.93 16.01
N GLU A 11 -16.29 1.59 17.25
CA GLU A 11 -14.96 1.75 17.83
C GLU A 11 -13.92 0.91 17.06
N ALA A 12 -14.26 -0.34 16.73
CA ALA A 12 -13.43 -1.22 15.93
C ALA A 12 -13.16 -0.69 14.51
N ALA A 13 -14.02 0.19 13.98
CA ALA A 13 -13.78 0.82 12.69
C ALA A 13 -12.54 1.73 12.70
N GLY A 14 -12.29 2.43 13.82
CA GLY A 14 -11.11 3.27 14.01
C GLY A 14 -9.93 2.53 14.64
N THR A 15 -10.19 1.47 15.39
CA THR A 15 -9.19 0.70 16.14
C THR A 15 -9.28 -0.78 15.75
N PRO A 16 -8.52 -1.24 14.73
CA PRO A 16 -8.68 -2.59 14.19
C PRO A 16 -8.45 -3.73 15.19
N ASP A 17 -7.71 -3.48 16.27
CA ASP A 17 -7.45 -4.47 17.33
C ASP A 17 -8.71 -4.90 18.10
N LEU A 18 -9.81 -4.15 17.98
CA LEU A 18 -11.08 -4.47 18.65
C LEU A 18 -11.98 -5.41 17.84
N TRP A 19 -11.66 -5.66 16.55
CA TRP A 19 -12.45 -6.57 15.72
C TRP A 19 -12.57 -8.00 16.27
N PRO A 20 -11.53 -8.64 16.84
CA PRO A 20 -11.65 -9.98 17.43
C PRO A 20 -12.76 -10.06 18.50
N ASP A 21 -12.86 -9.07 19.38
CA ASP A 21 -13.86 -9.03 20.44
C ASP A 21 -15.26 -8.76 19.90
N VAL A 22 -15.38 -7.87 18.91
CA VAL A 22 -16.64 -7.63 18.18
C VAL A 22 -17.14 -8.91 17.52
N LEU A 23 -16.23 -9.66 16.89
CA LEU A 23 -16.55 -10.93 16.24
C LEU A 23 -16.94 -12.02 17.24
N GLN A 24 -16.33 -12.05 18.43
CA GLN A 24 -16.75 -12.95 19.49
C GLN A 24 -18.17 -12.62 19.96
N CYS A 25 -18.45 -11.35 20.27
CA CYS A 25 -19.78 -10.90 20.69
C CYS A 25 -20.87 -11.14 19.62
N LEU A 26 -20.50 -11.01 18.34
CA LEU A 26 -21.38 -11.34 17.22
C LEU A 26 -21.69 -12.84 17.19
N GLY A 27 -20.66 -13.69 17.38
CA GLY A 27 -20.81 -15.14 17.52
C GLY A 27 -21.72 -15.53 18.68
N ASP A 28 -21.51 -14.96 19.86
CA ASP A 28 -22.33 -15.20 21.05
C ASP A 28 -23.80 -14.81 20.81
N THR A 29 -24.05 -13.71 20.10
CA THR A 29 -25.40 -13.27 19.71
C THR A 29 -26.11 -14.30 18.84
N ALA A 30 -25.35 -15.09 18.08
CA ALA A 30 -25.83 -16.12 17.17
C ALA A 30 -25.70 -17.56 17.71
N ASN A 31 -25.42 -17.74 19.00
CA ASN A 31 -25.11 -19.06 19.59
C ASN A 31 -24.05 -19.82 18.78
N SER A 32 -22.98 -19.13 18.41
CA SER A 32 -21.87 -19.63 17.59
C SER A 32 -20.57 -19.66 18.38
N ASP A 33 -19.59 -20.46 17.96
CA ASP A 33 -18.27 -20.51 18.59
C ASP A 33 -17.54 -19.17 18.48
N GLY A 34 -17.83 -18.40 17.42
CA GLY A 34 -17.28 -17.07 17.22
C GLY A 34 -17.62 -16.51 15.83
N GLY A 35 -16.92 -15.45 15.44
CA GLY A 35 -17.05 -14.81 14.14
C GLY A 35 -15.74 -14.67 13.38
N VAL A 36 -15.86 -14.48 12.06
CA VAL A 36 -14.77 -14.18 11.14
C VAL A 36 -15.15 -13.01 10.26
N LEU A 37 -14.22 -12.08 10.08
CA LEU A 37 -14.30 -11.01 9.09
C LEU A 37 -13.22 -11.25 8.05
N MET A 38 -13.62 -11.37 6.79
CA MET A 38 -12.74 -11.57 5.66
C MET A 38 -12.93 -10.48 4.62
N VAL A 39 -11.84 -9.87 4.16
CA VAL A 39 -11.84 -8.89 3.08
C VAL A 39 -11.20 -9.50 1.84
N LEU A 40 -12.01 -9.68 0.80
CA LEU A 40 -11.61 -10.25 -0.47
C LEU A 40 -11.32 -9.16 -1.49
N PRO A 41 -10.07 -9.01 -1.93
CA PRO A 41 -9.77 -8.11 -3.03
C PRO A 41 -10.27 -8.68 -4.36
N PRO A 42 -10.49 -7.83 -5.39
CA PRO A 42 -10.76 -8.28 -6.75
C PRO A 42 -9.71 -9.26 -7.26
N VAL A 43 -8.43 -8.95 -6.99
CA VAL A 43 -7.24 -9.74 -7.33
C VAL A 43 -6.29 -9.75 -6.13
N GLY A 44 -5.89 -10.94 -5.69
CA GLY A 44 -4.94 -11.12 -4.59
C GLY A 44 -5.40 -12.19 -3.60
N MET A 45 -4.74 -12.21 -2.44
CA MET A 45 -5.12 -13.09 -1.33
C MET A 45 -6.12 -12.38 -0.40
N PRO A 46 -7.07 -13.12 0.18
CA PRO A 46 -7.97 -12.57 1.18
C PRO A 46 -7.19 -12.15 2.43
N ARG A 47 -7.65 -11.08 3.07
CA ARG A 47 -7.24 -10.69 4.42
C ARG A 47 -8.33 -11.11 5.37
N TRP A 48 -8.00 -11.58 6.55
CA TRP A 48 -9.01 -12.04 7.49
C TRP A 48 -8.55 -11.81 8.93
N ILE A 49 -9.53 -11.66 9.80
CA ILE A 49 -9.40 -11.58 11.24
C ILE A 49 -10.54 -12.39 11.83
N ALA A 50 -10.28 -13.06 12.95
CA ALA A 50 -11.24 -13.93 13.59
C ALA A 50 -11.33 -13.61 15.08
N SER A 51 -12.45 -13.98 15.67
CA SER A 51 -12.61 -14.05 17.12
C SER A 51 -11.55 -14.97 17.77
N PRO A 52 -11.16 -14.73 19.03
CA PRO A 52 -10.15 -15.52 19.71
C PRO A 52 -10.44 -17.03 19.73
N ALA A 53 -11.72 -17.40 19.88
CA ALA A 53 -12.15 -18.81 19.90
C ALA A 53 -11.93 -19.54 18.56
N LEU A 54 -11.96 -18.81 17.44
CA LEU A 54 -11.78 -19.36 16.10
C LEU A 54 -10.37 -19.16 15.56
N GLU A 55 -9.64 -18.15 16.02
CA GLU A 55 -8.35 -17.77 15.45
C GLU A 55 -7.33 -18.94 15.46
N GLN A 56 -7.18 -19.62 16.60
CA GLN A 56 -6.27 -20.77 16.71
C GLN A 56 -6.68 -21.92 15.78
N ARG A 57 -7.99 -22.14 15.60
CA ARG A 57 -8.52 -23.22 14.76
C ARG A 57 -8.35 -22.92 13.26
N LEU A 58 -8.45 -21.65 12.87
CA LEU A 58 -8.39 -21.22 11.46
C LEU A 58 -6.95 -21.00 10.97
N ARG A 59 -6.00 -20.62 11.85
CA ARG A 59 -4.58 -20.42 11.51
C ARG A 59 -3.93 -21.60 10.79
N HIS A 60 -4.35 -22.84 11.09
CA HIS A 60 -3.81 -24.06 10.45
C HIS A 60 -4.35 -24.33 9.03
N ARG A 61 -5.47 -23.71 8.62
CA ARG A 61 -6.10 -23.95 7.31
C ARG A 61 -5.75 -22.93 6.24
N THR A 62 -5.36 -21.72 6.63
CA THR A 62 -5.15 -20.60 5.70
C THR A 62 -3.92 -20.75 4.80
N ALA A 63 -3.07 -21.75 5.03
CA ALA A 63 -1.94 -22.10 4.17
C ALA A 63 -2.34 -22.92 2.93
N ALA A 64 -3.55 -23.50 2.87
CA ALA A 64 -3.97 -24.35 1.76
C ALA A 64 -4.61 -23.55 0.60
N ALA A 65 -4.38 -24.02 -0.63
CA ALA A 65 -4.79 -23.41 -1.90
C ALA A 65 -6.32 -23.35 -2.16
N SER A 66 -7.17 -23.53 -1.15
CA SER A 66 -8.64 -23.68 -1.26
C SER A 66 -9.41 -22.38 -1.54
N TRP A 67 -8.76 -21.20 -1.46
CA TRP A 67 -9.44 -19.91 -1.54
C TRP A 67 -9.74 -19.40 -2.95
N ARG A 68 -9.09 -19.93 -4.00
CA ARG A 68 -9.05 -19.27 -5.33
C ARG A 68 -10.08 -19.73 -6.37
N GLY A 69 -10.93 -20.74 -6.14
CA GLY A 69 -11.75 -21.18 -7.28
C GLY A 69 -12.92 -22.13 -7.08
N SER A 70 -13.12 -22.77 -5.93
CA SER A 70 -14.26 -23.67 -5.77
C SER A 70 -14.64 -23.89 -4.30
N GLY A 71 -15.82 -23.39 -3.88
CA GLY A 71 -16.35 -23.63 -2.54
C GLY A 71 -17.14 -22.46 -1.96
N ARG A 72 -17.40 -22.54 -0.66
CA ARG A 72 -18.30 -21.64 0.11
C ARG A 72 -17.93 -20.15 -0.02
N THR A 73 -16.63 -19.81 0.01
CA THR A 73 -16.15 -18.42 -0.16
C THR A 73 -16.48 -17.81 -1.53
N ALA A 74 -16.48 -18.62 -2.60
CA ALA A 74 -16.84 -18.15 -3.92
C ALA A 74 -18.34 -17.83 -4.01
N GLN A 75 -19.18 -18.64 -3.37
CA GLN A 75 -20.63 -18.42 -3.28
C GLN A 75 -20.95 -17.15 -2.49
N TRP A 76 -20.29 -16.96 -1.34
CA TRP A 76 -20.39 -15.70 -0.60
C TRP A 76 -19.97 -14.50 -1.45
N ARG A 77 -18.86 -14.59 -2.18
CA ARG A 77 -18.40 -13.48 -3.04
C ARG A 77 -19.43 -13.09 -4.11
N THR A 78 -20.17 -14.06 -4.65
CA THR A 78 -21.23 -13.81 -5.65
C THR A 78 -22.58 -13.47 -5.03
N LEU A 79 -22.73 -13.61 -3.72
CA LEU A 79 -23.99 -13.35 -3.03
C LEU A 79 -24.29 -11.85 -3.02
N ALA A 80 -25.26 -11.45 -3.84
CA ALA A 80 -25.84 -10.11 -3.85
C ALA A 80 -27.08 -10.04 -2.94
N HIS A 81 -26.92 -10.42 -1.67
CA HIS A 81 -28.01 -10.40 -0.69
C HIS A 81 -27.78 -9.34 0.39
N ALA A 82 -28.81 -8.53 0.64
CA ALA A 82 -28.77 -7.43 1.60
C ALA A 82 -29.17 -7.86 3.02
N GLY A 83 -28.68 -9.01 3.48
CA GLY A 83 -29.01 -9.63 4.75
C GLY A 83 -28.02 -10.72 5.14
N PHE A 84 -28.19 -11.28 6.34
CA PHE A 84 -27.54 -12.52 6.72
C PHE A 84 -28.25 -13.71 6.06
N VAL A 85 -27.45 -14.63 5.53
CA VAL A 85 -27.91 -15.89 4.95
C VAL A 85 -27.22 -17.03 5.70
N ARG A 86 -27.80 -18.21 5.71
CA ARG A 86 -27.13 -19.41 6.21
C ARG A 86 -26.48 -20.14 5.04
N ASP A 87 -25.33 -20.73 5.26
CA ASP A 87 -24.64 -21.54 4.25
C ASP A 87 -25.53 -22.66 3.68
N VAL A 88 -26.40 -23.26 4.50
CA VAL A 88 -27.41 -24.24 4.07
C VAL A 88 -28.43 -23.71 3.07
N ASP A 89 -28.73 -22.41 3.10
CA ASP A 89 -29.70 -21.78 2.19
C ASP A 89 -29.03 -21.31 0.89
N LEU A 90 -27.71 -21.12 0.91
CA LEU A 90 -26.90 -20.71 -0.24
C LEU A 90 -26.70 -21.83 -1.27
N VAL A 91 -26.79 -23.10 -0.86
CA VAL A 91 -26.58 -24.28 -1.73
C VAL A 91 -27.75 -25.27 -1.59
N PRO A 92 -28.88 -25.01 -2.28
CA PRO A 92 -30.03 -25.91 -2.25
C PRO A 92 -29.65 -27.30 -2.78
N GLY A 93 -29.93 -28.37 -2.01
CA GLY A 93 -29.68 -29.77 -2.40
C GLY A 93 -28.58 -30.50 -1.62
N SER A 94 -27.95 -29.87 -0.64
CA SER A 94 -26.93 -30.46 0.25
C SER A 94 -27.50 -31.02 1.56
N TYR A 95 -28.76 -31.46 1.56
CA TYR A 95 -29.52 -31.78 2.78
C TYR A 95 -29.43 -33.27 3.15
N ASP A 96 -28.40 -33.65 3.90
CA ASP A 96 -28.34 -34.89 4.69
C ASP A 96 -27.94 -34.64 6.16
N GLY A 97 -27.94 -33.38 6.61
CA GLY A 97 -27.50 -32.98 7.95
C GLY A 97 -25.97 -32.97 8.11
N ARG A 98 -25.20 -33.14 7.04
CA ARG A 98 -23.75 -32.99 7.05
C ARG A 98 -23.35 -31.59 6.56
N PRO A 99 -22.21 -31.04 7.02
CA PRO A 99 -21.69 -29.80 6.47
C PRO A 99 -21.63 -29.87 4.94
N CYS A 100 -21.87 -28.74 4.23
CA CYS A 100 -21.93 -28.69 2.76
C CYS A 100 -20.76 -29.39 2.04
N ARG A 101 -19.63 -29.60 2.74
CA ARG A 101 -18.56 -30.55 2.39
C ARG A 101 -18.03 -31.21 3.68
N VAL A 102 -17.75 -32.52 3.62
CA VAL A 102 -17.21 -33.32 4.75
C VAL A 102 -15.90 -32.74 5.33
N ASP A 103 -15.17 -31.94 4.55
CA ASP A 103 -13.92 -31.27 4.96
C ASP A 103 -14.14 -29.91 5.68
N GLU A 104 -15.39 -29.44 5.81
CA GLU A 104 -15.75 -28.17 6.46
C GLU A 104 -16.37 -28.41 7.85
N PRO A 105 -15.66 -28.13 8.96
CA PRO A 105 -16.05 -28.51 10.32
C PRO A 105 -16.99 -27.48 10.97
N PHE A 106 -17.45 -26.48 10.22
CA PHE A 106 -18.30 -25.39 10.71
C PHE A 106 -19.50 -25.13 9.80
N TRP A 107 -20.63 -24.87 10.45
CA TRP A 107 -21.80 -24.21 9.90
C TRP A 107 -21.62 -22.70 9.96
N GLN A 108 -22.11 -21.99 8.95
CA GLN A 108 -21.96 -20.55 8.85
C GLN A 108 -23.29 -19.83 8.62
N ALA A 109 -23.48 -18.71 9.31
CA ALA A 109 -24.38 -17.66 8.88
C ALA A 109 -23.56 -16.39 8.62
N GLY A 110 -23.86 -15.66 7.54
CA GLY A 110 -23.02 -14.54 7.15
C GLY A 110 -23.67 -13.56 6.19
N THR A 111 -23.01 -12.43 6.01
CA THR A 111 -23.41 -11.37 5.08
C THR A 111 -22.20 -10.91 4.29
N THR A 112 -22.45 -10.41 3.08
CA THR A 112 -21.47 -9.72 2.25
C THR A 112 -21.70 -8.21 2.26
N ILE A 113 -20.60 -7.46 2.17
CA ILE A 113 -20.54 -6.01 2.26
C ILE A 113 -19.56 -5.53 1.17
N PRO A 114 -20.06 -5.00 0.04
CA PRO A 114 -19.22 -4.34 -0.94
C PRO A 114 -18.55 -3.10 -0.35
N LEU A 115 -17.24 -2.96 -0.55
CA LEU A 115 -16.46 -1.83 -0.07
C LEU A 115 -16.17 -0.81 -1.19
N PRO A 116 -15.99 0.48 -0.86
CA PRO A 116 -15.67 1.51 -1.85
C PRO A 116 -14.35 1.25 -2.62
N THR A 117 -13.47 0.44 -2.05
CA THR A 117 -12.17 0.06 -2.64
C THR A 117 -12.29 -0.96 -3.78
N GLY A 118 -13.49 -1.51 -4.01
CA GLY A 118 -13.78 -2.65 -4.89
C GLY A 118 -13.62 -4.01 -4.20
N ASP A 119 -13.15 -4.04 -2.95
CA ASP A 119 -13.07 -5.25 -2.15
C ASP A 119 -14.47 -5.67 -1.66
N VAL A 120 -14.64 -6.94 -1.29
CA VAL A 120 -15.85 -7.44 -0.64
C VAL A 120 -15.50 -7.93 0.75
N ALA A 121 -16.09 -7.31 1.78
CA ALA A 121 -16.04 -7.84 3.13
C ALA A 121 -17.13 -8.92 3.32
N ILE A 122 -16.77 -10.01 3.97
CA ILE A 122 -17.65 -11.09 4.38
C ILE A 122 -17.54 -11.19 5.88
N VAL A 123 -18.68 -11.10 6.57
CA VAL A 123 -18.78 -11.34 8.01
C VAL A 123 -19.53 -12.64 8.20
N THR A 124 -18.91 -13.63 8.83
CA THR A 124 -19.55 -14.90 9.19
C THR A 124 -19.53 -15.10 10.69
N VAL A 125 -20.56 -15.78 11.20
CA VAL A 125 -20.54 -16.45 12.50
C VAL A 125 -20.43 -17.94 12.24
N GLU A 126 -19.53 -18.60 12.95
CA GLU A 126 -19.19 -19.99 12.71
C GLU A 126 -19.47 -20.83 13.95
N ARG A 127 -20.16 -21.96 13.77
CA ARG A 127 -20.42 -22.91 14.84
C ARG A 127 -20.10 -24.32 14.40
N ARG A 128 -19.60 -25.14 15.31
CA ARG A 128 -19.12 -26.49 15.01
C ARG A 128 -20.16 -27.36 14.32
N ALA A 129 -19.69 -28.29 13.50
CA ALA A 129 -20.51 -29.28 12.80
C ALA A 129 -21.41 -30.08 13.75
N GLU A 130 -20.92 -30.45 14.94
CA GLU A 130 -21.67 -31.22 15.93
C GLU A 130 -22.88 -30.48 16.50
N THR A 131 -22.88 -29.14 16.44
CA THR A 131 -23.99 -28.29 16.92
C THR A 131 -25.13 -28.18 15.90
N GLY A 132 -24.91 -28.61 14.66
CA GLY A 132 -25.90 -28.48 13.57
C GLY A 132 -26.00 -27.08 12.98
N PRO A 133 -26.76 -26.88 11.88
CA PRO A 133 -26.85 -25.60 11.15
C PRO A 133 -27.70 -24.56 11.88
N HIS A 134 -27.35 -23.28 11.75
CA HIS A 134 -28.05 -22.16 12.40
C HIS A 134 -29.57 -22.18 12.16
N GLU A 135 -30.33 -21.86 13.20
CA GLU A 135 -31.79 -21.77 13.12
C GLU A 135 -32.20 -20.52 12.32
N PRO A 136 -33.25 -20.57 11.47
CA PRO A 136 -33.69 -19.39 10.70
C PRO A 136 -34.04 -18.19 11.58
N ALA A 137 -34.51 -18.45 12.81
CA ALA A 137 -34.89 -17.44 13.78
C ALA A 137 -33.74 -16.52 14.24
N ILE A 138 -32.47 -16.88 13.96
CA ILE A 138 -31.33 -16.03 14.28
C ILE A 138 -31.12 -14.88 13.29
N LEU A 139 -31.59 -15.03 12.04
CA LEU A 139 -31.33 -14.08 10.97
C LEU A 139 -31.84 -12.67 11.30
N PRO A 140 -33.08 -12.45 11.80
CA PRO A 140 -33.55 -11.11 12.15
C PRO A 140 -32.69 -10.41 13.22
N ARG A 141 -32.07 -11.17 14.13
CA ARG A 141 -31.17 -10.61 15.15
C ARG A 141 -29.85 -10.14 14.55
N LEU A 142 -29.30 -10.90 13.61
CA LEU A 142 -28.08 -10.55 12.88
C LEU A 142 -28.32 -9.41 11.88
N ASP A 143 -29.46 -9.42 11.20
CA ASP A 143 -29.87 -8.36 10.26
C ASP A 143 -30.03 -7.01 10.95
N ALA A 144 -30.45 -6.98 12.23
CA ALA A 144 -30.46 -5.75 13.01
C ALA A 144 -29.06 -5.14 13.21
N LEU A 145 -27.99 -5.94 13.20
CA LEU A 145 -26.60 -5.49 13.32
C LEU A 145 -25.98 -5.13 11.96
N ARG A 146 -26.52 -5.66 10.87
CA ARG A 146 -25.96 -5.51 9.52
C ARG A 146 -25.73 -4.05 9.10
N PRO A 147 -26.65 -3.09 9.30
CA PRO A 147 -26.40 -1.69 8.93
C PRO A 147 -25.20 -1.07 9.65
N HIS A 148 -24.93 -1.50 10.89
CA HIS A 148 -23.79 -1.03 11.67
C HIS A 148 -22.48 -1.65 11.18
N LEU A 149 -22.49 -2.96 10.90
CA LEU A 149 -21.35 -3.64 10.27
C LEU A 149 -21.01 -3.04 8.90
N VAL A 150 -22.01 -2.76 8.06
CA VAL A 150 -21.81 -2.12 6.75
C VAL A 150 -21.10 -0.77 6.91
N ARG A 151 -21.60 0.09 7.80
CA ARG A 151 -21.00 1.41 8.05
C ARG A 151 -19.59 1.31 8.62
N ALA A 152 -19.36 0.45 9.61
CA ALA A 152 -18.05 0.26 10.22
C ALA A 152 -17.01 -0.28 9.23
N CYS A 153 -17.37 -1.27 8.41
CA CYS A 153 -16.49 -1.79 7.35
C CYS A 153 -16.14 -0.72 6.30
N GLN A 154 -17.11 0.11 5.90
CA GLN A 154 -16.89 1.24 4.98
C GLN A 154 -15.96 2.29 5.58
N LEU A 155 -16.16 2.67 6.85
CA LEU A 155 -15.29 3.60 7.58
C LEU A 155 -13.86 3.06 7.69
N SER A 156 -13.70 1.79 8.05
CA SER A 156 -12.38 1.13 8.14
C SER A 156 -11.63 1.19 6.80
N ALA A 157 -12.32 0.89 5.69
CA ALA A 157 -11.75 0.98 4.35
C ALA A 157 -11.37 2.42 3.95
N GLN A 158 -12.14 3.41 4.39
CA GLN A 158 -11.83 4.82 4.19
C GLN A 158 -10.59 5.26 4.98
N PHE A 159 -10.45 4.87 6.24
CA PHE A 159 -9.27 5.21 7.05
C PHE A 159 -7.98 4.64 6.47
N GLY A 160 -7.99 3.38 6.00
CA GLY A 160 -6.84 2.80 5.30
C GLY A 160 -6.48 3.58 4.03
N SER A 161 -7.49 3.99 3.25
CA SER A 161 -7.29 4.79 2.04
C SER A 161 -6.72 6.18 2.33
N GLU A 162 -7.20 6.86 3.37
CA GLU A 162 -6.69 8.16 3.79
C GLU A 162 -5.27 8.10 4.34
N ARG A 163 -4.93 7.06 5.13
CA ARG A 163 -3.55 6.83 5.59
C ARG A 163 -2.58 6.72 4.41
N ALA A 164 -2.95 5.96 3.38
CA ALA A 164 -2.16 5.85 2.16
C ALA A 164 -1.99 7.21 1.45
N ARG A 165 -3.08 7.99 1.33
CA ARG A 165 -3.06 9.33 0.71
C ARG A 165 -2.20 10.33 1.47
N VAL A 166 -2.24 10.30 2.80
CA VAL A 166 -1.41 11.18 3.64
C VAL A 166 0.07 10.90 3.39
N THR A 167 0.48 9.64 3.33
CA THR A 167 1.87 9.26 3.02
C THR A 167 2.30 9.76 1.64
N THR A 168 1.52 9.52 0.58
CA THR A 168 1.92 9.97 -0.77
C THR A 168 1.97 11.50 -0.87
N ARG A 169 1.07 12.23 -0.19
CA ARG A 169 1.13 13.69 -0.07
C ARG A 169 2.38 14.17 0.67
N ALA A 170 2.78 13.50 1.76
CA ALA A 170 4.02 13.83 2.46
C ALA A 170 5.25 13.65 1.56
N LEU A 171 5.32 12.52 0.83
CA LEU A 171 6.39 12.24 -0.12
C LEU A 171 6.43 13.25 -1.28
N ASN A 172 5.28 13.76 -1.71
CA ASN A 172 5.20 14.82 -2.72
C ASN A 172 5.89 16.11 -2.26
N ARG A 173 5.70 16.48 -0.99
CA ARG A 173 6.28 17.70 -0.40
C ARG A 173 7.80 17.64 -0.29
N ILE A 174 8.37 16.45 -0.09
CA ILE A 174 9.83 16.24 -0.03
C ILE A 174 10.46 15.90 -1.39
N GLY A 175 9.71 16.03 -2.49
CA GLY A 175 10.27 15.88 -3.83
C GLY A 175 10.33 14.46 -4.39
N LEU A 176 9.79 13.45 -3.69
CA LEU A 176 9.92 12.05 -4.08
C LEU A 176 8.71 11.55 -4.89
N PRO A 177 8.88 11.11 -6.15
CA PRO A 177 7.84 10.42 -6.91
C PRO A 177 7.52 9.08 -6.25
N ALA A 178 6.28 8.89 -5.79
CA ALA A 178 5.92 7.71 -5.01
C ALA A 178 4.48 7.23 -5.24
N ALA A 179 4.30 5.91 -5.10
CA ALA A 179 3.02 5.22 -5.12
C ALA A 179 2.91 4.20 -3.99
N ILE A 180 1.69 3.98 -3.51
CA ILE A 180 1.37 2.86 -2.64
C ILE A 180 0.63 1.81 -3.46
N LEU A 181 1.09 0.57 -3.35
CA LEU A 181 0.60 -0.58 -4.09
C LEU A 181 -0.04 -1.60 -3.15
N SER A 182 -1.02 -2.34 -3.68
CA SER A 182 -1.54 -3.55 -3.05
C SER A 182 -0.51 -4.69 -3.12
N ALA A 183 -0.77 -5.78 -2.39
CA ALA A 183 0.04 -7.00 -2.48
C ALA A 183 0.01 -7.68 -3.87
N SER A 184 -0.95 -7.32 -4.72
CA SER A 184 -1.01 -7.75 -6.13
C SER A 184 -0.28 -6.80 -7.10
N GLY A 185 0.27 -5.69 -6.61
CA GLY A 185 0.92 -4.66 -7.41
C GLY A 185 -0.03 -3.63 -8.04
N ARG A 186 -1.32 -3.63 -7.66
CA ARG A 186 -2.27 -2.60 -8.08
C ARG A 186 -1.94 -1.29 -7.40
N VAL A 187 -1.89 -0.18 -8.14
CA VAL A 187 -1.72 1.15 -7.53
C VAL A 187 -2.99 1.53 -6.77
N LEU A 188 -2.84 1.83 -5.48
CA LEU A 188 -3.92 2.32 -4.62
C LEU A 188 -3.95 3.84 -4.59
N THR A 189 -2.77 4.47 -4.53
CA THR A 189 -2.60 5.92 -4.61
C THR A 189 -1.19 6.26 -5.10
N MET A 190 -1.03 7.42 -5.73
CA MET A 190 0.25 7.99 -6.10
C MET A 190 0.22 9.50 -5.92
N ASN A 191 1.39 10.12 -5.86
CA ASN A 191 1.50 11.57 -5.85
C ASN A 191 1.66 12.18 -7.25
N ALA A 192 1.44 13.50 -7.33
CA ALA A 192 1.51 14.27 -8.58
C ALA A 192 2.85 14.08 -9.30
N ARG A 193 3.97 14.09 -8.54
CA ARG A 193 5.32 13.88 -9.10
C ARG A 193 5.51 12.56 -9.82
N LEU A 194 4.82 11.51 -9.40
CA LEU A 194 4.84 10.23 -10.09
C LEU A 194 3.79 10.18 -11.22
N GLN A 195 2.65 10.85 -11.03
CA GLN A 195 1.59 10.92 -12.02
C GLN A 195 1.99 11.69 -13.29
N GLU A 196 2.81 12.73 -13.14
CA GLU A 196 3.35 13.55 -14.24
C GLU A 196 4.41 12.81 -15.09
N ARG A 197 4.82 11.61 -14.67
CA ARG A 197 5.84 10.81 -15.36
C ARG A 197 5.22 9.96 -16.46
N GLU A 198 5.84 9.98 -17.64
CA GLU A 198 5.36 9.23 -18.81
C GLU A 198 5.37 7.70 -18.60
N GLU A 199 6.13 7.21 -17.63
CA GLU A 199 6.18 5.82 -17.18
C GLU A 199 4.84 5.32 -16.58
N VAL A 200 3.90 6.21 -16.26
CA VAL A 200 2.57 5.86 -15.74
C VAL A 200 1.51 5.93 -16.87
N LEU A 201 0.76 4.85 -17.07
CA LEU A 201 -0.52 4.88 -17.81
C LEU A 201 -1.63 5.27 -16.85
N THR A 202 -2.38 6.29 -17.24
CA THR A 202 -3.78 6.45 -16.82
C THR A 202 -4.57 5.31 -17.46
N SER A 203 -4.98 4.29 -16.69
CA SER A 203 -5.96 3.33 -17.22
C SER A 203 -7.30 4.02 -17.32
N GLY A 204 -7.93 3.93 -18.50
CA GLY A 204 -9.31 4.36 -18.71
C GLY A 204 -10.31 3.48 -17.96
N GLN A 205 -11.44 4.10 -17.60
CA GLN A 205 -12.73 3.57 -17.11
C GLN A 205 -12.76 2.61 -15.88
N HIS A 206 -11.66 2.02 -15.44
CA HIS A 206 -11.63 1.11 -14.27
C HIS A 206 -10.66 1.54 -13.13
N GLY A 207 -10.24 2.81 -13.12
CA GLY A 207 -9.72 3.46 -11.92
C GLY A 207 -8.40 2.91 -11.35
N GLY A 208 -7.54 2.32 -12.17
CA GLY A 208 -6.20 1.89 -11.76
C GLY A 208 -5.12 2.60 -12.57
N HIS A 209 -4.30 3.46 -11.97
CA HIS A 209 -3.07 3.86 -12.65
C HIS A 209 -2.14 2.65 -12.75
N VAL A 210 -1.50 2.45 -13.90
CA VAL A 210 -0.63 1.29 -14.10
C VAL A 210 0.69 1.72 -14.73
N PHE A 211 1.79 1.27 -14.15
CA PHE A 211 3.13 1.58 -14.66
C PHE A 211 3.40 0.88 -16.00
N LYS A 212 3.60 1.62 -17.10
CA LYS A 212 3.87 1.08 -18.46
C LYS A 212 4.91 -0.04 -18.46
N SER A 213 6.01 0.16 -17.73
CA SER A 213 7.13 -0.77 -17.68
C SER A 213 6.97 -1.91 -16.67
N LEU A 214 6.01 -1.81 -15.75
CA LEU A 214 5.90 -2.72 -14.61
C LEU A 214 4.62 -3.58 -14.59
N ILE A 215 3.63 -3.29 -15.45
CA ILE A 215 2.33 -3.99 -15.54
C ILE A 215 2.47 -5.52 -15.55
N ASN A 216 3.50 -6.05 -16.20
CA ASN A 216 3.78 -7.50 -16.28
C ASN A 216 5.23 -7.84 -15.90
N SER A 217 5.88 -6.97 -15.12
CA SER A 217 7.26 -7.20 -14.73
C SER A 217 7.32 -8.28 -13.65
N LYS A 218 7.76 -9.49 -14.01
CA LYS A 218 8.09 -10.55 -13.05
C LYS A 218 9.03 -10.03 -11.96
N LEU A 219 9.96 -9.13 -12.32
CA LEU A 219 10.82 -8.43 -11.38
C LEU A 219 10.01 -7.65 -10.32
N LEU A 220 9.00 -6.86 -10.71
CA LEU A 220 8.14 -6.14 -9.76
C LEU A 220 7.38 -7.09 -8.85
N GLN A 221 6.78 -8.14 -9.42
CA GLN A 221 6.03 -9.13 -8.65
C GLN A 221 6.92 -9.88 -7.65
N ASP A 222 8.11 -10.31 -8.08
CA ASP A 222 9.09 -10.96 -7.20
C ASP A 222 9.55 -10.00 -6.09
N ALA A 223 9.71 -8.71 -6.39
CA ALA A 223 10.11 -7.72 -5.39
C ALA A 223 9.02 -7.44 -4.36
N ILE A 224 7.77 -7.28 -4.80
CA ILE A 224 6.61 -7.16 -3.92
C ILE A 224 6.53 -8.41 -3.04
N ALA A 225 6.62 -9.60 -3.63
CA ALA A 225 6.53 -10.87 -2.90
C ALA A 225 7.63 -11.03 -1.85
N ASN A 226 8.87 -10.65 -2.16
CA ASN A 226 9.98 -10.72 -1.20
C ASN A 226 9.82 -9.76 -0.03
N VAL A 227 9.34 -8.55 -0.30
CA VAL A 227 9.14 -7.50 0.72
C VAL A 227 7.92 -7.82 1.60
N VAL A 228 6.79 -8.18 0.99
CA VAL A 228 5.57 -8.57 1.71
C VAL A 228 5.78 -9.85 2.51
N GLY A 229 6.54 -10.80 1.96
CA GLY A 229 6.90 -12.05 2.63
C GLY A 229 7.99 -11.91 3.70
N GLY A 230 8.48 -10.71 3.98
CA GLY A 230 9.49 -10.45 5.02
C GLY A 230 10.88 -10.99 4.71
N ARG A 231 11.15 -11.42 3.47
CA ARG A 231 12.48 -11.92 3.05
C ARG A 231 13.50 -10.78 2.95
N ARG A 232 13.02 -9.56 2.67
CA ARG A 232 13.82 -8.33 2.59
C ARG A 232 13.02 -7.15 3.11
N ALA A 233 13.68 -6.24 3.84
CA ALA A 233 13.05 -4.98 4.27
C ALA A 233 12.82 -4.01 3.09
N VAL A 234 13.78 -3.98 2.15
CA VAL A 234 13.75 -3.15 0.95
C VAL A 234 14.25 -3.96 -0.24
N GLN A 235 13.61 -3.77 -1.39
CA GLN A 235 14.11 -4.28 -2.67
C GLN A 235 14.25 -3.14 -3.67
N THR A 236 15.40 -3.11 -4.35
CA THR A 236 15.70 -2.11 -5.37
C THR A 236 15.72 -2.79 -6.74
N MET A 237 15.17 -2.13 -7.76
CA MET A 237 15.22 -2.64 -9.13
C MET A 237 15.41 -1.55 -10.18
N PRO A 238 16.08 -1.86 -11.30
CA PRO A 238 16.16 -0.96 -12.43
C PRO A 238 14.79 -0.86 -13.13
N VAL A 239 14.42 0.35 -13.50
CA VAL A 239 13.25 0.66 -14.31
C VAL A 239 13.73 1.37 -15.57
N ARG A 240 13.43 0.81 -16.74
CA ARG A 240 13.77 1.43 -18.02
C ARG A 240 12.72 2.50 -18.35
N SER A 241 13.18 3.72 -18.68
CA SER A 241 12.31 4.75 -19.25
C SER A 241 12.00 4.41 -20.71
N TYR A 242 10.78 4.69 -21.16
CA TYR A 242 10.35 4.46 -22.54
C TYR A 242 10.66 5.64 -23.47
N SER A 243 10.84 6.85 -22.94
CA SER A 243 10.95 8.08 -23.74
C SER A 243 12.26 8.84 -23.58
N GLU A 244 12.85 8.87 -22.38
CA GLU A 244 14.02 9.73 -22.12
C GLU A 244 15.39 9.04 -22.22
N ASN A 245 15.46 7.75 -22.55
CA ASN A 245 16.71 6.95 -22.47
C ASN A 245 17.43 7.07 -21.10
N ARG A 246 16.70 7.47 -20.06
CA ARG A 246 17.21 7.65 -18.70
C ARG A 246 16.82 6.45 -17.85
N ALA A 247 17.81 5.86 -17.18
CA ALA A 247 17.57 4.77 -16.26
C ALA A 247 16.89 5.32 -14.99
N HIS A 248 15.91 4.59 -14.49
CA HIS A 248 15.32 4.82 -13.18
C HIS A 248 15.64 3.66 -12.26
N ILE A 249 15.56 3.91 -10.96
CA ILE A 249 15.62 2.92 -9.90
C ILE A 249 14.31 3.01 -9.14
N ALA A 250 13.64 1.88 -8.96
CA ALA A 250 12.51 1.77 -8.06
C ALA A 250 12.98 1.15 -6.74
N HIS A 251 12.71 1.85 -5.65
CA HIS A 251 12.81 1.32 -4.29
C HIS A 251 11.42 0.83 -3.87
N ILE A 252 11.38 -0.42 -3.43
CA ILE A 252 10.18 -1.15 -3.04
C ILE A 252 10.34 -1.45 -1.57
N LEU A 253 9.55 -0.78 -0.74
CA LEU A 253 9.58 -0.90 0.71
C LEU A 253 8.25 -1.49 1.19
N ARG A 254 8.29 -2.24 2.29
CA ARG A 254 7.05 -2.69 2.93
C ARG A 254 6.32 -1.47 3.44
N PHE A 255 5.02 -1.38 3.13
CA PHE A 255 4.17 -0.38 3.74
C PHE A 255 3.53 -1.01 4.96
N ASP A 256 4.05 -0.67 6.14
CA ASP A 256 3.56 -1.26 7.38
C ASP A 256 2.12 -0.84 7.63
N ARG A 257 1.26 -1.86 7.75
CA ARG A 257 -0.12 -1.71 8.15
C ARG A 257 -0.24 -1.84 9.65
N HIS A 258 -1.30 -1.27 10.20
CA HIS A 258 -1.71 -1.61 11.55
C HIS A 258 -1.93 -3.14 11.63
N PRO A 259 -1.31 -3.85 12.59
CA PRO A 259 -1.53 -5.29 12.76
C PRO A 259 -3.03 -5.61 12.86
N GLY A 260 -3.48 -6.67 12.20
CA GLY A 260 -4.91 -7.04 12.22
C GLY A 260 -5.84 -6.15 11.38
N ASP A 261 -5.35 -5.07 10.76
CA ASP A 261 -6.15 -4.27 9.83
C ASP A 261 -6.34 -5.00 8.49
N VAL A 262 -7.48 -5.67 8.37
CA VAL A 262 -7.88 -6.42 7.18
C VAL A 262 -8.43 -5.54 6.07
N PHE A 263 -8.78 -4.28 6.36
CA PHE A 263 -9.35 -3.35 5.39
C PHE A 263 -8.28 -2.61 4.61
N ASP A 264 -7.13 -2.32 5.23
CA ASP A 264 -6.02 -1.66 4.54
C ASP A 264 -5.35 -2.56 3.50
N ALA A 265 -5.55 -2.22 2.23
CA ALA A 265 -5.03 -2.95 1.08
C ALA A 265 -3.56 -2.61 0.80
N SER A 266 -3.04 -1.56 1.43
CA SER A 266 -1.67 -1.08 1.25
C SER A 266 -0.69 -2.15 1.67
N ALA A 267 0.28 -2.46 0.81
CA ALA A 267 1.27 -3.49 1.10
C ALA A 267 2.70 -2.99 0.84
N VAL A 268 2.86 -2.13 -0.16
CA VAL A 268 4.18 -1.71 -0.65
C VAL A 268 4.18 -0.23 -0.95
N LEU A 269 5.24 0.45 -0.53
CA LEU A 269 5.60 1.78 -0.99
C LEU A 269 6.63 1.66 -2.11
N LEU A 270 6.33 2.23 -3.26
CA LEU A 270 7.25 2.38 -4.38
C LEU A 270 7.72 3.82 -4.45
N ILE A 271 9.03 4.03 -4.45
CA ILE A 271 9.68 5.32 -4.72
C ILE A 271 10.49 5.18 -6.01
N LEU A 272 10.27 6.08 -6.97
CA LEU A 272 10.97 6.08 -8.25
C LEU A 272 12.01 7.19 -8.26
N VAL A 273 13.27 6.82 -8.46
CA VAL A 273 14.41 7.74 -8.51
C VAL A 273 15.03 7.67 -9.90
N GLN A 274 15.26 8.82 -10.52
CA GLN A 274 15.92 8.89 -11.82
C GLN A 274 17.44 8.85 -11.65
N VAL A 275 18.10 7.91 -12.32
CA VAL A 275 19.56 7.77 -12.31
C VAL A 275 20.15 8.88 -13.16
N GLY A 276 21.17 9.56 -12.60
CA GLY A 276 21.82 10.66 -13.30
C GLY A 276 20.94 11.91 -13.42
N ALA A 277 19.85 12.00 -12.65
CA ALA A 277 19.20 13.29 -12.42
C ALA A 277 20.20 14.20 -11.71
N ARG A 278 20.87 15.04 -12.50
CA ARG A 278 21.78 16.09 -12.04
C ARG A 278 20.95 17.24 -11.45
N ALA A 279 20.19 16.97 -10.41
CA ALA A 279 19.63 18.04 -9.59
C ALA A 279 20.80 18.56 -8.75
N ALA A 280 21.42 19.66 -9.19
CA ALA A 280 22.37 20.34 -8.33
C ALA A 280 21.62 20.78 -7.05
N PRO A 281 22.15 20.50 -5.85
CA PRO A 281 21.52 20.96 -4.62
C PRO A 281 21.40 22.49 -4.63
N ASP A 282 20.35 22.99 -3.99
CA ASP A 282 20.07 24.43 -3.94
C ASP A 282 21.27 25.23 -3.41
N ASP A 283 21.45 26.45 -3.93
CA ASP A 283 22.55 27.34 -3.57
C ASP A 283 22.57 27.60 -2.06
N GLY A 284 21.38 27.71 -1.44
CA GLY A 284 21.25 27.86 0.01
C GLY A 284 21.78 26.67 0.80
N LEU A 285 21.56 25.44 0.32
CA LEU A 285 22.04 24.22 0.99
C LEU A 285 23.55 24.07 0.85
N LEU A 286 24.10 24.37 -0.34
CA LEU A 286 25.54 24.35 -0.57
C LEU A 286 26.28 25.40 0.26
N ASN A 287 25.70 26.61 0.38
CA ASN A 287 26.24 27.66 1.23
C ASN A 287 26.21 27.23 2.70
N LEU A 288 25.10 26.64 3.17
CA LEU A 288 24.97 26.20 4.56
C LEU A 288 25.95 25.07 4.95
N LEU A 289 26.21 24.14 4.02
CA LEU A 289 27.05 22.95 4.31
C LEU A 289 28.56 23.20 4.17
N PHE A 290 28.95 24.12 3.30
CA PHE A 290 30.35 24.31 2.91
C PHE A 290 30.82 25.78 2.95
N ASP A 291 30.00 26.70 3.47
CA ASP A 291 30.28 28.14 3.51
C ASP A 291 30.71 28.71 2.14
N LEU A 292 30.07 28.22 1.07
CA LEU A 292 30.30 28.73 -0.27
C LEU A 292 29.74 30.16 -0.39
N THR A 293 30.44 30.96 -1.19
CA THR A 293 29.90 32.24 -1.66
C THR A 293 28.86 31.98 -2.77
N PRO A 294 27.95 32.93 -3.05
CA PRO A 294 26.98 32.78 -4.14
C PRO A 294 27.62 32.50 -5.52
N ALA A 295 28.84 32.99 -5.77
CA ALA A 295 29.56 32.70 -7.01
C ALA A 295 30.09 31.26 -7.05
N GLU A 296 30.63 30.77 -5.93
CA GLU A 296 31.12 29.40 -5.79
C GLU A 296 29.99 28.38 -5.87
N ALA A 297 28.83 28.65 -5.25
CA ALA A 297 27.66 27.80 -5.33
C ALA A 297 27.15 27.67 -6.78
N ARG A 298 27.02 28.79 -7.50
CA ARG A 298 26.65 28.77 -8.93
C ARG A 298 27.64 27.99 -9.80
N LEU A 299 28.94 28.12 -9.54
CA LEU A 299 29.97 27.33 -10.24
C LEU A 299 29.79 25.84 -9.94
N LEU A 300 29.63 25.47 -8.67
CA LEU A 300 29.45 24.09 -8.26
C LEU A 300 28.17 23.47 -8.86
N GLN A 301 27.07 24.21 -8.88
CA GLN A 301 25.84 23.78 -9.51
C GLN A 301 26.00 23.55 -11.02
N ALA A 302 26.67 24.47 -11.73
CA ALA A 302 26.92 24.32 -13.16
C ALA A 302 27.76 23.07 -13.46
N LEU A 303 28.82 22.85 -12.66
CA LEU A 303 29.65 21.65 -12.78
C LEU A 303 28.88 20.37 -12.44
N ALA A 304 28.01 20.40 -11.44
CA ALA A 304 27.12 19.28 -11.08
C ALA A 304 26.07 18.99 -12.16
N GLY A 305 25.58 20.03 -12.85
CA GLY A 305 24.78 19.95 -14.07
C GLY A 305 25.54 19.38 -15.28
N GLY A 306 26.87 19.29 -15.18
CA GLY A 306 27.76 18.75 -16.19
C GLY A 306 28.23 19.77 -17.24
N LEU A 307 28.09 21.07 -16.97
CA LEU A 307 28.78 22.08 -17.77
C LEU A 307 30.30 21.96 -17.61
N ARG A 308 31.02 22.25 -18.69
CA ARG A 308 32.48 22.35 -18.66
C ARG A 308 32.88 23.71 -18.10
N LEU A 309 34.02 23.78 -17.40
CA LEU A 309 34.54 25.03 -16.81
C LEU A 309 34.64 26.17 -17.83
N GLN A 310 35.09 25.87 -19.05
CA GLN A 310 35.26 26.86 -20.10
C GLN A 310 33.92 27.44 -20.54
N THR A 311 32.93 26.58 -20.76
CA THR A 311 31.56 27.00 -21.12
C THR A 311 30.91 27.81 -19.99
N TYR A 312 31.17 27.46 -18.73
CA TYR A 312 30.73 28.26 -17.59
C TYR A 312 31.40 29.65 -17.57
N ALA A 313 32.72 29.70 -17.75
CA ALA A 313 33.48 30.95 -17.80
C ALA A 313 32.94 31.89 -18.90
N GLU A 314 32.68 31.35 -20.09
CA GLU A 314 32.06 32.06 -21.22
C GLU A 314 30.66 32.57 -20.85
N SER A 315 29.83 31.73 -20.21
CA SER A 315 28.45 32.11 -19.84
C SER A 315 28.36 33.24 -18.82
N VAL A 316 29.36 33.41 -17.96
CA VAL A 316 29.41 34.46 -16.92
C VAL A 316 30.33 35.62 -17.30
N GLY A 317 30.96 35.58 -18.48
CA GLY A 317 31.81 36.65 -18.98
C GLY A 317 33.13 36.83 -18.23
N VAL A 318 33.69 35.74 -17.67
CA VAL A 318 34.94 35.77 -16.89
C VAL A 318 36.01 34.90 -17.54
N GLN A 319 37.29 35.16 -17.23
CA GLN A 319 38.37 34.31 -17.69
C GLN A 319 38.34 32.94 -17.00
N THR A 320 38.72 31.89 -17.74
CA THR A 320 38.85 30.52 -17.21
C THR A 320 39.82 30.42 -16.03
N SER A 321 40.83 31.30 -15.98
CA SER A 321 41.75 31.45 -14.84
C SER A 321 41.01 31.80 -13.55
N THR A 322 40.09 32.75 -13.59
CA THR A 322 39.25 33.17 -12.46
C THR A 322 38.37 32.03 -11.97
N VAL A 323 37.75 31.28 -12.89
CA VAL A 323 36.91 30.12 -12.54
C VAL A 323 37.75 29.00 -11.90
N ARG A 324 39.00 28.79 -12.35
CA ARG A 324 39.92 27.84 -11.71
C ARG A 324 40.25 28.25 -10.28
N THR A 325 40.50 29.53 -10.01
CA THR A 325 40.73 30.03 -8.65
C THR A 325 39.51 29.80 -7.75
N GLN A 326 38.29 30.06 -8.26
CA GLN A 326 37.06 29.76 -7.53
C GLN A 326 36.93 28.25 -7.24
N LEU A 327 37.25 27.38 -8.21
CA LEU A 327 37.23 25.93 -8.00
C LEU A 327 38.23 25.47 -6.94
N THR A 328 39.43 26.07 -6.89
CA THR A 328 40.41 25.79 -5.83
C THR A 328 39.89 26.20 -4.46
N SER A 329 39.21 27.35 -4.35
CA SER A 329 38.55 27.76 -3.11
C SER A 329 37.49 26.75 -2.68
N ILE A 330 36.66 26.27 -3.62
CA ILE A 330 35.66 25.23 -3.35
C ILE A 330 36.32 23.94 -2.85
N PHE A 331 37.43 23.50 -3.44
CA PHE A 331 38.16 22.31 -2.95
C PHE A 331 38.62 22.46 -1.50
N ILE A 332 39.13 23.62 -1.12
CA ILE A 332 39.55 23.90 0.25
C ILE A 332 38.33 23.85 1.20
N LYS A 333 37.24 24.53 0.85
CA LYS A 333 36.02 24.61 1.66
C LYS A 333 35.29 23.27 1.81
N THR A 334 35.35 22.42 0.78
CA THR A 334 34.69 21.09 0.78
C THR A 334 35.61 19.97 1.26
N GLY A 335 36.89 20.25 1.53
CA GLY A 335 37.87 19.23 1.91
C GLY A 335 38.20 18.23 0.81
N THR A 336 37.91 18.55 -0.46
CA THR A 336 38.13 17.66 -1.61
C THR A 336 39.37 18.05 -2.39
N LYS A 337 39.95 17.09 -3.14
CA LYS A 337 41.16 17.32 -3.93
C LYS A 337 40.94 17.20 -5.43
N ARG A 338 39.82 16.59 -5.85
CA ARG A 338 39.51 16.32 -7.25
C ARG A 338 38.07 16.69 -7.54
N GLN A 339 37.82 17.20 -8.76
CA GLN A 339 36.47 17.52 -9.21
C GLN A 339 35.52 16.32 -9.10
N ALA A 340 35.99 15.10 -9.40
CA ALA A 340 35.17 13.90 -9.27
C ALA A 340 34.74 13.61 -7.82
N GLU A 341 35.60 13.89 -6.84
CA GLU A 341 35.32 13.72 -5.41
C GLU A 341 34.28 14.74 -4.94
N LEU A 342 34.47 16.01 -5.32
CA LEU A 342 33.52 17.10 -5.10
C LEU A 342 32.14 16.77 -5.67
N LEU A 343 32.09 16.32 -6.93
CA LEU A 343 30.84 15.94 -7.59
C LEU A 343 30.17 14.72 -6.95
N SER A 344 30.94 13.79 -6.35
CA SER A 344 30.40 12.64 -5.62
C SER A 344 29.68 13.06 -4.33
N ILE A 345 30.26 14.00 -3.59
CA ILE A 345 29.65 14.54 -2.36
C ILE A 345 28.36 15.29 -2.72
N VAL A 346 28.42 16.14 -3.74
CA VAL A 346 27.25 16.90 -4.23
C VAL A 346 26.14 15.95 -4.68
N ALA A 347 26.45 14.90 -5.43
CA ALA A 347 25.47 13.90 -5.87
C ALA A 347 24.78 13.17 -4.71
N SER A 348 25.47 13.00 -3.57
CA SER A 348 24.88 12.41 -2.37
C SER A 348 23.91 13.37 -1.67
N LEU A 349 24.12 14.68 -1.77
CA LEU A 349 23.23 15.72 -1.23
C LEU A 349 21.98 15.92 -2.09
N SER A 350 22.11 15.76 -3.42
CA SER A 350 21.03 15.87 -4.41
C SER A 350 19.85 14.92 -4.21
N MET A 351 20.02 13.82 -3.46
CA MET A 351 18.93 12.88 -3.18
C MET A 351 17.80 13.48 -2.34
N PHE A 352 18.08 14.57 -1.60
CA PHE A 352 17.13 15.20 -0.68
C PHE A 352 16.74 16.63 -1.06
N SER A 353 17.26 17.16 -2.16
CA SER A 353 16.86 18.49 -2.64
C SER A 353 15.50 18.39 -3.32
N GLY A 354 14.43 18.67 -2.57
CA GLY A 354 13.13 18.98 -3.16
C GLY A 354 13.30 20.17 -4.09
N GLN A 355 12.88 20.04 -5.36
CA GLN A 355 12.91 21.19 -6.27
C GLN A 355 12.05 22.32 -5.69
N PRO A 356 12.54 23.57 -5.65
CA PRO A 356 11.68 24.70 -5.35
C PRO A 356 10.55 24.75 -6.39
N ALA A 357 9.32 24.94 -5.92
CA ALA A 357 8.18 25.17 -6.79
C ALA A 357 8.47 26.40 -7.66
N GLN A 358 8.46 26.23 -8.98
CA GLN A 358 8.48 27.37 -9.89
C GLN A 358 7.16 28.13 -9.69
N CYS A 359 7.25 29.39 -9.27
CA CYS A 359 6.12 30.32 -9.16
C CYS A 359 5.67 30.79 -10.54
#